data_AF-A0A7T0C299-F1
#
_entry.id   AF-A0A7T0C299-F1
#
_cell.length_a   1.000
_cell.length_b   1.000
_cell.length_c   1.000
_cell.angle_alpha   90.00
_cell.angle_beta   90.00
_cell.angle_gamma   90.00
#
_symmetry.space_group_name_H-M   'P 1'
#
loop_
_entity.id
_entity.type
_entity.pdbx_description
1 polymer ?
#
loop_
_entity_poly.entity_id
_entity_poly.type
_entity_poly.pdbx_seq_one_letter_code
_entity_poly.pdbx_strand_id
1 'polypeptide(L)'
;MLNDFLRELFTGKLSQALQILEQAAKEPVSPASAAMLRLAILQPGHTFMSYQRLFNIWSGWGKPELKPNAVRKKAALITDFTADHFGPMISLFAAAQGVQVETYLPGFDSIEQSVLDPKSPLYENKPDIALLFFSERWLKRYTGSSSLSHQSDLEQAQNALSSLVQALETHSDADILIGNLPGPAYALPGGMVARDELMGWNLAVSRFNEGLTRLSSRRVRVVDLAGAMFSSGGRQSMGRSNYLRARMAYEMQGALAAARELASGIAHVCGKTHRALVSDWDNTLWGGEVAELGSFGVVCGQDSPDALGYYMIQEYLKALPALGVLLAGMSRNDPAVKSIFDDNKDLPLVLNDFASTQLGWNPKSDGISQISKELGFGPEFMVFMDDSLYEIAQVMSMHPYIDVLWAGPDAQGTLERLSQSRLFNAISLSDEDLQRGERAVRLKEQREFKASFANIEEFLSAIQVTLTFVPVNDGIMDRVGQLFQKTNQFNLTTRRHRENDLKRMMDDGAAMYAVSYEDSFGSQGIIAVVNLISDECLMTIESWLMSCRVLNRTVEQAIFSFILGKAEGRRVRGEFRPTEKNGLVKSLYSSLGFSKTGGDDSETEIWLYDPQAADATPPKHFTTIKEL
;
A
#
# COMPACT_ATOMS: atom_id res chain seq x y z
N MET A 1 -19.49 -14.08 -21.73
CA MET A 1 -19.63 -14.02 -20.26
C MET A 1 -19.03 -12.76 -19.68
N LEU A 2 -17.69 -12.58 -19.62
CA LEU A 2 -17.10 -11.35 -19.04
C LEU A 2 -17.55 -10.07 -19.77
N ASN A 3 -17.50 -10.05 -21.10
CA ASN A 3 -17.97 -8.90 -21.89
C ASN A 3 -19.45 -8.58 -21.65
N ASP A 4 -20.30 -9.62 -21.60
CA ASP A 4 -21.73 -9.45 -21.31
C ASP A 4 -21.94 -8.90 -19.91
N PHE A 5 -21.22 -9.44 -18.92
CA PHE A 5 -21.25 -8.97 -17.53
C PHE A 5 -20.85 -7.50 -17.43
N LEU A 6 -19.72 -7.10 -18.03
CA LEU A 6 -19.24 -5.72 -18.01
C LEU A 6 -20.26 -4.78 -18.66
N ARG A 7 -20.79 -5.16 -19.83
CA ARG A 7 -21.84 -4.39 -20.51
C ARG A 7 -23.05 -4.20 -19.61
N GLU A 8 -23.60 -5.27 -19.03
CA GLU A 8 -24.79 -5.16 -18.18
C GLU A 8 -24.51 -4.39 -16.87
N LEU A 9 -23.32 -4.57 -16.28
CA LEU A 9 -22.94 -3.87 -15.04
C LEU A 9 -22.83 -2.35 -15.28
N PHE A 10 -22.11 -1.94 -16.31
CA PHE A 10 -21.83 -0.53 -16.58
C PHE A 10 -22.95 0.22 -17.30
N THR A 11 -23.87 -0.48 -17.98
CA THR A 11 -25.10 0.13 -18.53
C THR A 11 -26.26 0.20 -17.53
N GLY A 12 -25.99 -0.03 -16.24
CA GLY A 12 -26.97 0.10 -15.16
C GLY A 12 -27.95 -1.08 -15.03
N LYS A 13 -27.75 -2.18 -15.76
CA LYS A 13 -28.58 -3.39 -15.71
C LYS A 13 -28.06 -4.41 -14.69
N LEU A 14 -27.86 -3.95 -13.46
CA LEU A 14 -27.27 -4.75 -12.39
C LEU A 14 -27.94 -6.11 -12.20
N SER A 15 -29.28 -6.18 -12.26
CA SER A 15 -30.00 -7.45 -12.10
C SER A 15 -29.59 -8.52 -13.11
N GLN A 16 -29.28 -8.12 -14.36
CA GLN A 16 -28.82 -9.02 -15.42
C GLN A 16 -27.35 -9.38 -15.20
N ALA A 17 -26.51 -8.42 -14.80
CA ALA A 17 -25.12 -8.69 -14.42
C ALA A 17 -25.03 -9.72 -13.27
N LEU A 18 -25.88 -9.59 -12.25
CA LEU A 18 -25.93 -10.53 -11.12
C LEU A 18 -26.42 -11.92 -11.53
N GLN A 19 -27.34 -12.02 -12.51
CA GLN A 19 -27.74 -13.33 -13.06
C GLN A 19 -26.58 -14.02 -13.79
N ILE A 20 -25.79 -13.27 -14.56
CA ILE A 20 -24.57 -13.80 -15.20
C ILE A 20 -23.59 -14.28 -14.13
N LEU A 21 -23.42 -13.52 -13.05
CA LEU A 21 -22.54 -13.88 -11.93
C LEU A 21 -23.01 -15.17 -11.23
N GLU A 22 -24.29 -15.30 -10.94
CA GLU A 22 -24.90 -16.52 -10.35
C GLU A 22 -24.65 -17.75 -11.22
N GLN A 23 -24.72 -17.61 -12.55
CA GLN A 23 -24.45 -18.68 -13.52
C GLN A 23 -22.95 -18.97 -13.70
N ALA A 24 -22.08 -18.02 -13.37
CA ALA A 24 -20.62 -18.17 -13.45
C ALA A 24 -20.03 -19.02 -12.30
N ALA A 25 -20.87 -19.43 -11.34
CA ALA A 25 -20.49 -20.30 -10.24
C ALA A 25 -20.19 -21.72 -10.74
N LYS A 26 -18.91 -22.06 -10.88
CA LYS A 26 -18.44 -23.44 -10.99
C LYS A 26 -17.59 -23.73 -9.76
N GLU A 27 -17.71 -24.92 -9.18
CA GLU A 27 -16.76 -25.37 -8.14
C GLU A 27 -15.55 -26.03 -8.83
N PRO A 28 -14.31 -25.56 -8.62
CA PRO A 28 -13.90 -24.39 -7.81
C PRO A 28 -14.10 -23.03 -8.53
N VAL A 29 -14.35 -21.97 -7.75
CA VAL A 29 -14.58 -20.60 -8.27
C VAL A 29 -13.37 -20.12 -9.05
N SER A 30 -13.57 -19.76 -10.33
CA SER A 30 -12.49 -19.28 -11.18
C SER A 30 -12.04 -17.87 -10.78
N PRO A 31 -10.75 -17.51 -10.99
CA PRO A 31 -10.27 -16.13 -10.79
C PRO A 31 -11.08 -15.09 -11.56
N ALA A 32 -11.57 -15.43 -12.76
CA ALA A 32 -12.43 -14.55 -13.55
C ALA A 32 -13.80 -14.31 -12.88
N SER A 33 -14.42 -15.34 -12.31
CA SER A 33 -15.67 -15.22 -11.55
C SER A 33 -15.47 -14.36 -10.29
N ALA A 34 -14.36 -14.56 -9.58
CA ALA A 34 -13.99 -13.73 -8.42
C ALA A 34 -13.74 -12.27 -8.82
N ALA A 35 -13.10 -12.02 -9.97
CA ALA A 35 -12.88 -10.68 -10.51
C ALA A 35 -14.20 -9.97 -10.84
N MET A 36 -15.16 -10.66 -11.47
CA MET A 36 -16.49 -10.11 -11.74
C MET A 36 -17.24 -9.77 -10.45
N LEU A 37 -17.23 -10.67 -9.45
CA LEU A 37 -17.86 -10.43 -8.15
C LEU A 37 -17.24 -9.21 -7.45
N ARG A 38 -15.90 -9.14 -7.41
CA ARG A 38 -15.16 -8.01 -6.84
C ARG A 38 -15.50 -6.71 -7.53
N LEU A 39 -15.55 -6.69 -8.86
CA LEU A 39 -15.94 -5.51 -9.62
C LEU A 39 -17.36 -5.05 -9.25
N ALA A 40 -18.33 -5.96 -9.18
CA ALA A 40 -19.69 -5.61 -8.77
C ALA A 40 -19.79 -5.10 -7.31
N ILE A 41 -18.93 -5.60 -6.40
CA ILE A 41 -18.87 -5.08 -5.02
C ILE A 41 -18.28 -3.66 -4.99
N LEU A 42 -17.28 -3.37 -5.83
CA LEU A 42 -16.62 -2.06 -5.88
C LEU A 42 -17.39 -1.03 -6.71
N GLN A 43 -18.34 -1.43 -7.54
CA GLN A 43 -19.20 -0.49 -8.26
C GLN A 43 -20.09 0.30 -7.29
N PRO A 44 -20.04 1.65 -7.32
CA PRO A 44 -20.90 2.46 -6.47
C PRO A 44 -22.35 2.50 -6.97
N GLY A 45 -23.23 3.18 -6.21
CA GLY A 45 -24.62 3.43 -6.63
C GLY A 45 -25.61 2.26 -6.43
N HIS A 46 -25.16 1.12 -5.89
CA HIS A 46 -26.05 -0.01 -5.61
C HIS A 46 -26.85 0.16 -4.31
N THR A 47 -28.06 -0.40 -4.29
CA THR A 47 -28.93 -0.40 -3.10
C THR A 47 -28.47 -1.43 -2.06
N PHE A 48 -28.98 -1.33 -0.83
CA PHE A 48 -28.66 -2.31 0.22
C PHE A 48 -29.08 -3.73 -0.18
N MET A 49 -30.26 -3.88 -0.81
CA MET A 49 -30.73 -5.18 -1.28
C MET A 49 -29.83 -5.76 -2.37
N SER A 50 -29.27 -4.90 -3.23
CA SER A 50 -28.31 -5.32 -4.25
C SER A 50 -27.01 -5.85 -3.63
N TYR A 51 -26.47 -5.16 -2.61
CA TYR A 51 -25.29 -5.65 -1.88
C TYR A 51 -25.58 -6.88 -1.04
N GLN A 52 -26.78 -7.00 -0.47
CA GLN A 52 -27.19 -8.23 0.22
C GLN A 52 -27.24 -9.42 -0.75
N ARG A 53 -27.70 -9.21 -2.00
CA ARG A 53 -27.65 -10.24 -3.04
C ARG A 53 -26.21 -10.62 -3.39
N LEU A 54 -25.31 -9.66 -3.56
CA LEU A 54 -23.88 -9.91 -3.75
C LEU A 54 -23.26 -10.71 -2.59
N PHE A 55 -23.59 -10.34 -1.35
CA PHE A 55 -23.16 -11.07 -0.16
C PHE A 55 -23.68 -12.51 -0.15
N ASN A 56 -24.92 -12.73 -0.56
CA ASN A 56 -25.52 -14.07 -0.65
C ASN A 56 -24.84 -14.91 -1.74
N ILE A 57 -24.51 -14.32 -2.90
CA ILE A 57 -23.75 -15.00 -3.97
C ILE A 57 -22.38 -15.42 -3.43
N TRP A 58 -21.63 -14.47 -2.84
CA TRP A 58 -20.31 -14.74 -2.26
C TRP A 58 -20.37 -15.81 -1.15
N SER A 59 -21.39 -15.75 -0.29
CA SER A 59 -21.62 -16.72 0.76
C SER A 59 -21.99 -18.10 0.21
N GLY A 60 -22.81 -18.16 -0.84
CA GLY A 60 -23.17 -19.38 -1.55
C GLY A 60 -21.97 -20.06 -2.21
N TRP A 61 -20.92 -19.30 -2.53
CA TRP A 61 -19.64 -19.81 -3.02
C TRP A 61 -18.70 -20.27 -1.91
N GLY A 62 -19.12 -20.23 -0.64
CA GLY A 62 -18.27 -20.57 0.51
C GLY A 62 -17.33 -19.43 0.95
N LYS A 63 -17.62 -18.18 0.57
CA LYS A 63 -16.80 -16.99 0.86
C LYS A 63 -15.32 -17.12 0.44
N PRO A 64 -15.03 -17.44 -0.83
CA PRO A 64 -13.66 -17.57 -1.31
C PRO A 64 -12.92 -16.23 -1.20
N GLU A 65 -11.59 -16.29 -1.17
CA GLU A 65 -10.73 -15.11 -1.26
C GLU A 65 -10.93 -14.43 -2.62
N LEU A 66 -11.10 -13.10 -2.62
CA LEU A 66 -11.34 -12.33 -3.87
C LEU A 66 -10.07 -11.66 -4.41
N LYS A 67 -8.97 -11.70 -3.65
CA LYS A 67 -7.62 -11.25 -4.04
C LYS A 67 -6.57 -12.24 -3.51
N PRO A 68 -5.38 -12.31 -4.14
CA PRO A 68 -4.30 -13.17 -3.67
C PRO A 68 -3.77 -12.70 -2.31
N ASN A 69 -3.23 -13.65 -1.55
CA ASN A 69 -2.63 -13.43 -0.23
C ASN A 69 -3.58 -12.67 0.72
N ALA A 70 -4.87 -13.04 0.74
CA ALA A 70 -5.83 -12.35 1.57
C ALA A 70 -5.45 -12.44 3.06
N VAL A 71 -5.64 -11.34 3.80
CA VAL A 71 -5.35 -11.31 5.23
C VAL A 71 -6.63 -11.59 5.99
N ARG A 72 -6.58 -12.45 7.01
CA ARG A 72 -7.71 -12.71 7.90
C ARG A 72 -7.63 -11.81 9.11
N LYS A 73 -8.74 -11.16 9.46
CA LYS A 73 -8.84 -10.22 10.58
C LYS A 73 -10.12 -10.41 11.36
N LYS A 74 -10.05 -10.20 12.67
CA LYS A 74 -11.21 -10.03 13.53
C LYS A 74 -11.44 -8.55 13.84
N ALA A 75 -12.63 -8.05 13.57
CA ALA A 75 -13.00 -6.66 13.83
C ALA A 75 -14.13 -6.57 14.85
N ALA A 76 -13.90 -5.90 15.96
CA ALA A 76 -14.95 -5.59 16.94
C ALA A 76 -15.65 -4.27 16.57
N LEU A 77 -16.99 -4.27 16.52
CA LEU A 77 -17.81 -3.10 16.24
C LEU A 77 -18.30 -2.48 17.55
N ILE A 78 -17.75 -1.34 17.96
CA ILE A 78 -18.06 -0.69 19.24
C ILE A 78 -18.93 0.54 18.95
N THR A 79 -20.22 0.44 19.26
CA THR A 79 -21.26 1.41 18.85
C THR A 79 -22.32 1.63 19.93
N ASP A 80 -22.97 2.80 19.95
CA ASP A 80 -24.10 3.14 20.84
C ASP A 80 -25.48 2.87 20.21
N PHE A 81 -25.52 2.18 19.07
CA PHE A 81 -26.71 1.97 18.27
C PHE A 81 -26.75 0.56 17.66
N THR A 82 -27.88 0.17 17.08
CA THR A 82 -28.07 -1.17 16.48
C THR A 82 -27.26 -1.30 15.18
N ALA A 83 -26.26 -2.17 15.16
CA ALA A 83 -25.25 -2.28 14.11
C ALA A 83 -25.14 -3.66 13.44
N ASP A 84 -26.07 -4.60 13.68
CA ASP A 84 -26.03 -5.99 13.19
C ASP A 84 -25.85 -6.10 11.67
N HIS A 85 -26.45 -5.17 10.93
CA HIS A 85 -26.38 -5.07 9.47
C HIS A 85 -25.01 -4.63 8.92
N PHE A 86 -24.11 -4.08 9.75
CA PHE A 86 -22.77 -3.68 9.32
C PHE A 86 -21.87 -4.87 9.06
N GLY A 87 -21.96 -5.94 9.87
CA GLY A 87 -21.08 -7.10 9.79
C GLY A 87 -20.95 -7.67 8.37
N PRO A 88 -22.06 -8.12 7.75
CA PRO A 88 -22.05 -8.63 6.38
C PRO A 88 -21.49 -7.65 5.34
N MET A 89 -21.83 -6.36 5.46
CA MET A 89 -21.40 -5.35 4.48
C MET A 89 -19.92 -5.00 4.62
N ILE A 90 -19.41 -4.83 5.84
CA ILE A 90 -17.99 -4.62 6.12
C ILE A 90 -17.18 -5.82 5.61
N SER A 91 -17.61 -7.05 5.91
CA SER A 91 -16.95 -8.26 5.42
C SER A 91 -16.93 -8.32 3.89
N LEU A 92 -18.03 -7.95 3.22
CA LEU A 92 -18.13 -7.96 1.75
C LEU A 92 -17.15 -6.96 1.11
N PHE A 93 -17.18 -5.69 1.55
CA PHE A 93 -16.32 -4.64 1.01
C PHE A 93 -14.85 -4.89 1.32
N ALA A 94 -14.52 -5.36 2.52
CA ALA A 94 -13.14 -5.69 2.89
C ALA A 94 -12.62 -6.88 2.08
N ALA A 95 -13.46 -7.89 1.82
CA ALA A 95 -13.08 -9.05 1.01
C ALA A 95 -12.71 -8.65 -0.42
N ALA A 96 -13.47 -7.72 -1.03
CA ALA A 96 -13.17 -7.18 -2.36
C ALA A 96 -11.80 -6.46 -2.41
N GLN A 97 -11.32 -5.94 -1.29
CA GLN A 97 -9.99 -5.33 -1.16
C GLN A 97 -8.91 -6.33 -0.69
N GLY A 98 -9.25 -7.59 -0.45
CA GLY A 98 -8.30 -8.64 -0.06
C GLY A 98 -8.12 -8.83 1.44
N VAL A 99 -9.12 -8.45 2.24
CA VAL A 99 -9.16 -8.73 3.68
C VAL A 99 -10.42 -9.53 4.04
N GLN A 100 -10.25 -10.72 4.59
CA GLN A 100 -11.35 -11.51 5.14
C GLN A 100 -11.59 -11.10 6.60
N VAL A 101 -12.69 -10.38 6.82
CA VAL A 101 -13.02 -9.85 8.15
C VAL A 101 -14.13 -10.69 8.78
N GLU A 102 -13.86 -11.22 9.97
CA GLU A 102 -14.86 -11.73 10.90
C GLU A 102 -15.25 -10.60 11.85
N THR A 103 -16.53 -10.25 11.91
CA THR A 103 -17.00 -9.16 12.76
C THR A 103 -17.60 -9.66 14.06
N TYR A 104 -17.23 -9.02 15.17
CA TYR A 104 -17.82 -9.22 16.49
C TYR A 104 -18.56 -7.95 16.93
N LEU A 105 -19.80 -8.10 17.41
CA LEU A 105 -20.58 -6.99 17.94
C LEU A 105 -20.82 -7.24 19.44
N PRO A 106 -20.29 -6.40 20.35
CA PRO A 106 -20.63 -6.43 21.77
C PRO A 106 -22.13 -6.17 21.99
N GLY A 107 -22.59 -6.31 23.24
CA GLY A 107 -23.97 -6.03 23.60
C GLY A 107 -24.43 -4.60 23.21
N PHE A 108 -25.74 -4.43 23.03
CA PHE A 108 -26.31 -3.12 22.70
C PHE A 108 -26.06 -2.10 23.84
N ASP A 109 -25.63 -0.90 23.47
CA ASP A 109 -25.36 0.24 24.37
C ASP A 109 -24.42 -0.08 25.55
N SER A 110 -23.40 -0.91 25.31
CA SER A 110 -22.46 -1.35 26.35
C SER A 110 -21.02 -0.88 26.10
N ILE A 111 -20.81 0.24 25.40
CA ILE A 111 -19.47 0.72 25.01
C ILE A 111 -18.53 0.79 26.22
N GLU A 112 -18.88 1.59 27.22
CA GLU A 112 -18.04 1.84 28.38
C GLU A 112 -17.82 0.55 29.18
N GLN A 113 -18.87 -0.27 29.35
CA GLN A 113 -18.77 -1.55 30.07
C GLN A 113 -17.87 -2.55 29.33
N SER A 114 -17.99 -2.64 28.00
CA SER A 114 -17.21 -3.58 27.18
C SER A 114 -15.75 -3.15 27.05
N VAL A 115 -15.48 -1.84 26.98
CA VAL A 115 -14.12 -1.32 26.81
C VAL A 115 -13.37 -1.21 28.13
N LEU A 116 -14.02 -0.77 29.22
CA LEU A 116 -13.33 -0.51 30.48
C LEU A 116 -13.14 -1.75 31.36
N ASP A 117 -13.93 -2.81 31.16
CA ASP A 117 -13.75 -4.09 31.85
C ASP A 117 -12.75 -4.99 31.10
N PRO A 118 -11.54 -5.25 31.63
CA PRO A 118 -10.55 -6.10 30.97
C PRO A 118 -10.99 -7.56 30.82
N LYS A 119 -12.03 -7.98 31.55
CA LYS A 119 -12.62 -9.33 31.47
C LYS A 119 -13.84 -9.39 30.56
N SER A 120 -14.12 -8.32 29.81
CA SER A 120 -15.26 -8.30 28.91
C SER A 120 -15.09 -9.30 27.76
N PRO A 121 -16.22 -9.78 27.18
CA PRO A 121 -16.19 -10.60 25.97
C PRO A 121 -15.46 -9.96 24.78
N LEU A 122 -15.32 -8.63 24.75
CA LEU A 122 -14.54 -7.90 23.74
C LEU A 122 -13.07 -8.35 23.76
N TYR A 123 -12.44 -8.37 24.92
CA TYR A 123 -11.03 -8.76 25.05
C TYR A 123 -10.84 -10.28 24.93
N GLU A 124 -11.81 -11.07 25.37
CA GLU A 124 -11.81 -12.53 25.17
C GLU A 124 -11.83 -12.91 23.67
N ASN A 125 -12.54 -12.12 22.85
CA ASN A 125 -12.60 -12.33 21.40
C ASN A 125 -11.26 -12.09 20.69
N LYS A 126 -10.34 -11.33 21.31
CA LYS A 126 -9.03 -10.94 20.79
C LYS A 126 -9.13 -10.32 19.38
N PRO A 127 -9.85 -9.19 19.22
CA PRO A 127 -9.96 -8.54 17.93
C PRO A 127 -8.59 -8.05 17.44
N ASP A 128 -8.34 -8.16 16.14
CA ASP A 128 -7.21 -7.49 15.48
C ASP A 128 -7.47 -6.00 15.29
N ILE A 129 -8.74 -5.62 15.17
CA ILE A 129 -9.18 -4.25 14.88
C ILE A 129 -10.37 -3.90 15.78
N ALA A 130 -10.33 -2.75 16.44
CA ALA A 130 -11.45 -2.16 17.15
C ALA A 130 -12.02 -0.98 16.35
N LEU A 131 -13.27 -1.09 15.90
CA LEU A 131 -13.98 -0.04 15.17
C LEU A 131 -14.89 0.73 16.14
N LEU A 132 -14.54 1.97 16.47
CA LEU A 132 -15.34 2.85 17.31
C LEU A 132 -16.06 3.83 16.41
N PHE A 133 -17.39 3.76 16.38
CA PHE A 133 -18.18 4.72 15.62
C PHE A 133 -19.51 4.95 16.31
N PHE A 134 -19.81 6.23 16.52
CA PHE A 134 -20.90 6.64 17.39
C PHE A 134 -22.00 7.33 16.60
N SER A 135 -23.23 7.25 17.12
CA SER A 135 -24.33 8.07 16.67
C SER A 135 -24.21 9.48 17.26
N GLU A 136 -25.00 10.43 16.73
CA GLU A 136 -25.13 11.76 17.33
C GLU A 136 -25.57 11.74 18.81
N ARG A 137 -26.15 10.62 19.28
CA ARG A 137 -26.70 10.49 20.63
C ARG A 137 -25.61 10.29 21.67
N TRP A 138 -24.52 9.61 21.32
CA TRP A 138 -23.38 9.47 22.22
C TRP A 138 -22.85 10.84 22.65
N LEU A 139 -22.62 11.77 21.70
CA LEU A 139 -22.20 13.13 22.03
C LEU A 139 -23.27 13.88 22.84
N LYS A 140 -24.56 13.75 22.48
CA LYS A 140 -25.68 14.37 23.21
C LYS A 140 -25.83 13.92 24.66
N ARG A 141 -25.22 12.79 25.07
CA ARG A 141 -25.17 12.38 26.49
C ARG A 141 -24.40 13.38 27.35
N TYR A 142 -23.41 14.05 26.77
CA TYR A 142 -22.56 15.04 27.45
C TYR A 142 -23.11 16.45 27.28
N THR A 143 -23.38 16.83 26.05
CA THR A 143 -23.72 18.21 25.64
C THR A 143 -25.22 18.54 25.70
N GLY A 144 -26.05 17.57 26.08
CA GLY A 144 -27.50 17.72 26.23
C GLY A 144 -28.28 17.87 24.91
N SER A 145 -29.53 18.32 25.03
CA SER A 145 -30.46 18.53 23.90
C SER A 145 -30.74 20.00 23.56
N SER A 146 -30.02 20.93 24.21
CA SER A 146 -30.11 22.36 23.92
C SER A 146 -29.49 22.69 22.55
N SER A 147 -29.89 23.83 21.96
CA SER A 147 -29.24 24.34 20.74
C SER A 147 -27.82 24.86 21.00
N LEU A 148 -27.52 25.19 22.25
CA LEU A 148 -26.20 25.61 22.72
C LEU A 148 -25.66 24.59 23.71
N SER A 149 -24.37 24.28 23.59
CA SER A 149 -23.62 23.36 24.45
C SER A 149 -22.44 24.10 25.08
N HIS A 150 -22.07 23.75 26.31
CA HIS A 150 -20.90 24.32 26.95
C HIS A 150 -19.61 23.71 26.39
N GLN A 151 -18.52 24.47 26.34
CA GLN A 151 -17.21 23.94 25.94
C GLN A 151 -16.74 22.82 26.88
N SER A 152 -17.02 22.96 28.18
CA SER A 152 -16.71 21.94 29.20
C SER A 152 -17.38 20.59 28.93
N ASP A 153 -18.61 20.59 28.39
CA ASP A 153 -19.32 19.35 28.07
C ASP A 153 -18.66 18.62 26.89
N LEU A 154 -18.20 19.38 25.90
CA LEU A 154 -17.44 18.84 24.78
C LEU A 154 -16.09 18.28 25.23
N GLU A 155 -15.37 18.99 26.10
CA GLU A 155 -14.12 18.51 26.69
C GLU A 155 -14.34 17.22 27.48
N GLN A 156 -15.44 17.10 28.23
CA GLN A 156 -15.80 15.87 28.92
C GLN A 156 -16.02 14.70 27.94
N ALA A 157 -16.72 14.94 26.82
CA ALA A 157 -16.89 13.92 25.79
C ALA A 157 -15.55 13.50 25.15
N GLN A 158 -14.65 14.44 24.89
CA GLN A 158 -13.31 14.16 24.36
C GLN A 158 -12.45 13.37 25.36
N ASN A 159 -12.53 13.70 26.65
CA ASN A 159 -11.84 12.97 27.72
C ASN A 159 -12.38 11.55 27.88
N ALA A 160 -13.70 11.37 27.78
CA ALA A 160 -14.32 10.05 27.81
C ALA A 160 -13.84 9.18 26.64
N LEU A 161 -13.82 9.72 25.42
CA LEU A 161 -13.28 9.00 24.26
C LEU A 161 -11.79 8.68 24.43
N SER A 162 -11.00 9.63 24.94
CA SER A 162 -9.57 9.41 25.22
C SER A 162 -9.37 8.25 26.20
N SER A 163 -10.22 8.16 27.23
CA SER A 163 -10.19 7.07 28.22
C SER A 163 -10.53 5.72 27.58
N LEU A 164 -11.52 5.68 26.68
CA LEU A 164 -11.87 4.47 25.92
C LEU A 164 -10.71 4.00 25.04
N VAL A 165 -10.08 4.92 24.31
CA VAL A 165 -8.91 4.62 23.47
C VAL A 165 -7.76 4.10 24.32
N GLN A 166 -7.45 4.75 25.43
CA GLN A 166 -6.38 4.32 26.33
C GLN A 166 -6.63 2.92 26.93
N ALA A 167 -7.88 2.61 27.29
CA ALA A 167 -8.24 1.29 27.79
C ALA A 167 -8.02 0.20 26.71
N LEU A 168 -8.46 0.45 25.47
CA LEU A 168 -8.21 -0.45 24.34
C LEU A 168 -6.73 -0.64 24.08
N GLU A 169 -5.95 0.44 24.12
CA GLU A 169 -4.50 0.39 23.93
C GLU A 169 -3.78 -0.40 25.02
N THR A 170 -4.31 -0.37 26.25
CA THR A 170 -3.74 -1.03 27.44
C THR A 170 -4.08 -2.52 27.48
N HIS A 171 -5.30 -2.89 27.06
CA HIS A 171 -5.84 -4.24 27.20
C HIS A 171 -5.87 -5.03 25.89
N SER A 172 -5.47 -4.44 24.76
CA SER A 172 -5.41 -5.10 23.45
C SER A 172 -4.29 -4.55 22.56
N ASP A 173 -3.79 -5.41 21.66
CA ASP A 173 -2.85 -5.06 20.60
C ASP A 173 -3.55 -4.60 19.31
N ALA A 174 -4.89 -4.53 19.30
CA ALA A 174 -5.67 -4.16 18.13
C ALA A 174 -5.30 -2.79 17.54
N ASP A 175 -5.39 -2.66 16.22
CA ASP A 175 -5.50 -1.35 15.56
C ASP A 175 -6.86 -0.73 15.90
N ILE A 176 -6.90 0.57 16.16
CA ILE A 176 -8.11 1.29 16.59
C ILE A 176 -8.52 2.24 15.46
N LEU A 177 -9.70 2.01 14.87
CA LEU A 177 -10.28 2.91 13.87
C LEU A 177 -11.47 3.65 14.47
N ILE A 178 -11.42 4.97 14.46
CA ILE A 178 -12.44 5.85 15.03
C ILE A 178 -13.17 6.58 13.91
N GLY A 179 -14.46 6.36 13.77
CA GLY A 179 -15.30 7.13 12.86
C GLY A 179 -15.54 8.55 13.39
N ASN A 180 -15.25 9.57 12.58
CA ASN A 180 -15.67 10.92 12.92
C ASN A 180 -17.20 11.06 12.93
N LEU A 181 -17.71 12.07 13.65
CA LEU A 181 -19.15 12.26 13.80
C LEU A 181 -19.75 13.06 12.63
N PRO A 182 -20.77 12.53 11.92
CA PRO A 182 -21.54 13.31 10.96
C PRO A 182 -22.43 14.35 11.65
N GLY A 183 -22.94 15.31 10.86
CA GLY A 183 -23.96 16.25 11.33
C GLY A 183 -25.27 15.56 11.72
N PRO A 184 -26.13 16.22 12.52
CA PRO A 184 -27.30 15.59 13.08
C PRO A 184 -28.40 15.32 12.04
N ALA A 185 -29.21 14.28 12.27
CA ALA A 185 -30.36 13.92 11.42
C ALA A 185 -31.40 15.06 11.38
N TYR A 186 -31.65 15.65 12.53
CA TYR A 186 -32.55 16.79 12.73
C TYR A 186 -31.72 17.97 13.26
N ALA A 187 -31.65 19.05 12.48
CA ALA A 187 -30.84 20.19 12.87
C ALA A 187 -31.49 21.04 13.96
N LEU A 188 -30.63 21.52 14.84
CA LEU A 188 -30.95 22.56 15.81
C LEU A 188 -30.60 23.93 15.22
N PRO A 189 -31.35 25.00 15.56
CA PRO A 189 -31.00 26.36 15.16
C PRO A 189 -29.69 26.82 15.82
N GLY A 190 -29.06 27.86 15.25
CA GLY A 190 -27.85 28.44 15.83
C GLY A 190 -26.62 27.53 15.81
N GLY A 191 -26.55 26.56 14.89
CA GLY A 191 -25.50 25.54 14.89
C GLY A 191 -24.05 26.05 14.87
N MET A 192 -23.79 27.26 14.38
CA MET A 192 -22.46 27.90 14.33
C MET A 192 -22.29 29.06 15.31
N VAL A 193 -23.22 29.25 16.25
CA VAL A 193 -23.06 30.27 17.30
C VAL A 193 -21.79 29.97 18.09
N ALA A 194 -21.00 31.01 18.33
CA ALA A 194 -19.82 30.96 19.19
C ALA A 194 -19.86 32.15 20.14
N ARG A 195 -19.85 31.90 21.44
CA ARG A 195 -19.83 32.95 22.47
C ARG A 195 -19.20 32.42 23.74
N ASP A 196 -18.06 32.97 24.15
CA ASP A 196 -17.34 32.60 25.37
C ASP A 196 -17.35 31.07 25.62
N GLU A 197 -18.06 30.60 26.63
CA GLU A 197 -18.16 29.19 27.03
C GLU A 197 -19.25 28.38 26.29
N LEU A 198 -20.01 28.99 25.39
CA LEU A 198 -21.13 28.38 24.67
C LEU A 198 -20.85 28.26 23.18
N MET A 199 -21.31 27.16 22.59
CA MET A 199 -21.26 26.93 21.16
C MET A 199 -22.53 26.26 20.63
N GLY A 200 -22.85 26.52 19.36
CA GLY A 200 -23.88 25.79 18.64
C GLY A 200 -23.47 24.35 18.34
N TRP A 201 -24.47 23.48 18.12
CA TRP A 201 -24.25 22.05 17.93
C TRP A 201 -23.31 21.68 16.77
N ASN A 202 -23.40 22.36 15.63
CA ASN A 202 -22.53 22.04 14.49
C ASN A 202 -21.08 22.44 14.77
N LEU A 203 -20.86 23.53 15.51
CA LEU A 203 -19.53 23.91 15.98
C LEU A 203 -18.99 22.89 17.00
N ALA A 204 -19.85 22.35 17.88
CA ALA A 204 -19.47 21.27 18.80
C ALA A 204 -19.04 20.00 18.05
N VAL A 205 -19.81 19.56 17.05
CA VAL A 205 -19.42 18.40 16.20
C VAL A 205 -18.12 18.67 15.44
N SER A 206 -17.94 19.88 14.89
CA SER A 206 -16.70 20.26 14.19
C SER A 206 -15.49 20.19 15.13
N ARG A 207 -15.60 20.76 16.34
CA ARG A 207 -14.53 20.74 17.34
C ARG A 207 -14.29 19.34 17.91
N PHE A 208 -15.34 18.53 18.05
CA PHE A 208 -15.22 17.12 18.42
C PHE A 208 -14.36 16.38 17.40
N ASN A 209 -14.72 16.49 16.11
CA ASN A 209 -13.99 15.84 15.00
C ASN A 209 -12.55 16.33 14.88
N GLU A 210 -12.31 17.63 15.06
CA GLU A 210 -10.95 18.18 15.13
C GLU A 210 -10.17 17.54 16.28
N GLY A 211 -10.79 17.38 17.45
CA GLY A 211 -10.18 16.72 18.61
C GLY A 211 -9.76 15.27 18.35
N LEU A 212 -10.43 14.54 17.47
CA LEU A 212 -10.06 13.16 17.12
C LEU A 212 -8.64 13.07 16.53
N THR A 213 -8.19 14.10 15.81
CA THR A 213 -6.84 14.15 15.23
C THR A 213 -5.73 14.17 16.30
N ARG A 214 -6.08 14.60 17.53
CA ARG A 214 -5.16 14.68 18.67
C ARG A 214 -5.00 13.33 19.39
N LEU A 215 -5.86 12.36 19.12
CA LEU A 215 -5.78 10.99 19.66
C LEU A 215 -4.73 10.13 18.93
N SER A 216 -3.87 10.74 18.11
CA SER A 216 -2.98 10.06 17.18
C SER A 216 -1.85 9.32 17.91
N SER A 217 -2.04 8.01 18.10
CA SER A 217 -0.98 7.05 18.36
C SER A 217 -0.64 6.28 17.06
N ARG A 218 0.41 5.45 17.08
CA ARG A 218 0.76 4.59 15.93
C ARG A 218 -0.39 3.63 15.53
N ARG A 219 -1.32 3.34 16.44
CA ARG A 219 -2.42 2.36 16.25
C ARG A 219 -3.78 3.00 16.06
N VAL A 220 -3.93 4.30 16.34
CA VAL A 220 -5.22 5.01 16.27
C VAL A 220 -5.32 5.78 14.96
N ARG A 221 -6.40 5.53 14.19
CA ARG A 221 -6.65 6.22 12.92
C ARG A 221 -8.11 6.66 12.84
N VAL A 222 -8.34 7.79 12.19
CA VAL A 222 -9.69 8.35 12.00
C VAL A 222 -10.23 7.94 10.63
N VAL A 223 -11.50 7.57 10.59
CA VAL A 223 -12.25 7.18 9.39
C VAL A 223 -13.32 8.24 9.12
N ASP A 224 -13.43 8.72 7.87
CA ASP A 224 -14.31 9.85 7.51
C ASP A 224 -15.76 9.45 7.26
N LEU A 225 -16.45 9.02 8.32
CA LEU A 225 -17.88 8.71 8.27
C LEU A 225 -18.74 9.96 7.99
N ALA A 226 -18.30 11.15 8.39
CA ALA A 226 -18.95 12.41 8.08
C ALA A 226 -19.00 12.67 6.57
N GLY A 227 -17.87 12.50 5.88
CA GLY A 227 -17.80 12.56 4.41
C GLY A 227 -18.61 11.46 3.73
N ALA A 228 -18.60 10.23 4.28
CA ALA A 228 -19.44 9.13 3.79
C ALA A 228 -20.95 9.45 3.92
N MET A 229 -21.37 10.07 5.02
CA MET A 229 -22.76 10.51 5.20
C MET A 229 -23.11 11.63 4.24
N PHE A 230 -22.23 12.63 4.09
CA PHE A 230 -22.44 13.72 3.14
C PHE A 230 -22.65 13.18 1.71
N SER A 231 -21.75 12.30 1.27
CA SER A 231 -21.78 11.70 -0.07
C SER A 231 -23.03 10.87 -0.35
N SER A 232 -23.64 10.29 0.69
CA SER A 232 -24.81 9.40 0.54
C SER A 232 -26.16 10.12 0.64
N GLY A 233 -26.18 11.44 0.81
CA GLY A 233 -27.42 12.23 0.97
C GLY A 233 -27.49 13.07 2.25
N GLY A 234 -26.37 13.19 2.98
CA GLY A 234 -26.24 13.99 4.19
C GLY A 234 -27.25 13.57 5.25
N ARG A 235 -28.12 14.50 5.65
CA ARG A 235 -29.14 14.25 6.69
C ARG A 235 -30.16 13.18 6.29
N GLN A 236 -30.37 12.93 4.99
CA GLN A 236 -31.28 11.87 4.56
C GLN A 236 -30.71 10.48 4.82
N SER A 237 -29.39 10.36 4.92
CA SER A 237 -28.69 9.12 5.26
C SER A 237 -28.62 8.86 6.75
N MET A 238 -28.86 9.88 7.58
CA MET A 238 -28.89 9.76 9.03
C MET A 238 -30.20 9.11 9.49
N GLY A 239 -30.15 8.35 10.59
CA GLY A 239 -31.28 7.59 11.12
C GLY A 239 -32.45 8.49 11.55
N ARG A 240 -33.39 8.71 10.64
CA ARG A 240 -34.59 9.53 10.86
C ARG A 240 -35.79 8.66 11.20
N SER A 241 -35.99 7.60 10.42
CA SER A 241 -37.04 6.60 10.60
C SER A 241 -36.49 5.37 11.31
N ASN A 242 -35.34 4.86 10.87
CA ASN A 242 -34.77 3.65 11.42
C ASN A 242 -34.28 3.82 12.87
N TYR A 243 -33.84 5.02 13.25
CA TYR A 243 -33.50 5.28 14.64
C TYR A 243 -34.72 5.16 15.58
N LEU A 244 -35.88 5.67 15.13
CA LEU A 244 -37.11 5.60 15.91
C LEU A 244 -37.62 4.16 16.05
N ARG A 245 -37.54 3.38 14.97
CA ARG A 245 -38.07 2.01 14.90
C ARG A 245 -37.14 0.97 15.51
N ALA A 246 -35.84 1.11 15.30
CA ALA A 246 -34.87 0.06 15.55
C ALA A 246 -33.52 0.57 16.09
N ARG A 247 -33.44 1.84 16.55
CA ARG A 247 -32.23 2.45 17.11
C ARG A 247 -30.99 2.33 16.21
N MET A 248 -31.19 2.39 14.88
CA MET A 248 -30.09 2.40 13.91
C MET A 248 -29.69 3.86 13.64
N ALA A 249 -28.40 4.20 13.75
CA ALA A 249 -27.90 5.57 13.58
C ALA A 249 -28.01 6.09 12.14
N TYR A 250 -28.19 5.19 11.17
CA TYR A 250 -28.23 5.50 9.75
C TYR A 250 -29.44 4.88 9.05
N GLU A 251 -29.92 5.53 8.00
CA GLU A 251 -30.76 4.88 6.99
C GLU A 251 -29.89 3.89 6.17
N MET A 252 -30.53 2.99 5.42
CA MET A 252 -29.81 1.90 4.72
C MET A 252 -28.70 2.41 3.79
N GLN A 253 -28.94 3.51 3.07
CA GLN A 253 -27.92 4.13 2.21
C GLN A 253 -26.73 4.69 3.00
N GLY A 254 -26.97 5.27 4.18
CA GLY A 254 -25.94 5.74 5.08
C GLY A 254 -25.14 4.59 5.68
N ALA A 255 -25.83 3.52 6.11
CA ALA A 255 -25.19 2.32 6.62
C ALA A 255 -24.22 1.69 5.60
N LEU A 256 -24.59 1.63 4.31
CA LEU A 256 -23.68 1.16 3.26
C LEU A 256 -22.47 2.06 3.08
N ALA A 257 -22.67 3.38 3.04
CA ALA A 257 -21.59 4.34 2.88
C ALA A 257 -20.61 4.24 4.06
N ALA A 258 -21.10 4.15 5.29
CA ALA A 258 -20.27 3.93 6.47
C ALA A 258 -19.57 2.56 6.44
N ALA A 259 -20.26 1.48 6.07
CA ALA A 259 -19.64 0.16 5.98
C ALA A 259 -18.51 0.10 4.94
N ARG A 260 -18.69 0.78 3.80
CA ARG A 260 -17.65 0.90 2.76
C ARG A 260 -16.44 1.69 3.25
N GLU A 261 -16.68 2.79 3.96
CA GLU A 261 -15.62 3.63 4.52
C GLU A 261 -14.83 2.89 5.62
N LEU A 262 -15.52 2.18 6.52
CA LEU A 262 -14.90 1.33 7.54
C LEU A 262 -14.09 0.18 6.91
N ALA A 263 -14.64 -0.50 5.91
CA ALA A 263 -13.93 -1.57 5.20
C ALA A 263 -12.67 -1.06 4.49
N SER A 264 -12.74 0.13 3.90
CA SER A 264 -11.57 0.79 3.31
C SER A 264 -10.50 1.11 4.35
N GLY A 265 -10.90 1.58 5.54
CA GLY A 265 -9.98 1.77 6.66
C GLY A 265 -9.33 0.47 7.14
N ILE A 266 -10.10 -0.63 7.19
CA ILE A 266 -9.57 -1.97 7.50
C ILE A 266 -8.54 -2.43 6.46
N ALA A 267 -8.84 -2.27 5.17
CA ALA A 267 -7.90 -2.62 4.11
C ALA A 267 -6.61 -1.80 4.18
N HIS A 268 -6.72 -0.51 4.53
CA HIS A 268 -5.57 0.37 4.72
C HIS A 268 -4.63 -0.13 5.80
N VAL A 269 -5.13 -0.43 7.01
CA VAL A 269 -4.28 -0.95 8.10
C VAL A 269 -3.69 -2.32 7.81
N CYS A 270 -4.33 -3.10 6.94
CA CYS A 270 -3.82 -4.40 6.47
C CYS A 270 -2.81 -4.29 5.32
N GLY A 271 -2.48 -3.08 4.85
CA GLY A 271 -1.57 -2.86 3.72
C GLY A 271 -2.13 -3.31 2.36
N LYS A 272 -3.46 -3.37 2.24
CA LYS A 272 -4.20 -3.79 1.04
C LYS A 272 -4.72 -2.62 0.20
N THR A 273 -3.99 -1.50 0.21
CA THR A 273 -4.29 -0.31 -0.60
C THR A 273 -3.75 -0.42 -2.02
N HIS A 274 -4.40 0.30 -2.94
CA HIS A 274 -3.89 0.52 -4.28
C HIS A 274 -2.71 1.50 -4.25
N ARG A 275 -1.71 1.22 -5.09
CA ARG A 275 -0.43 1.94 -5.13
C ARG A 275 -0.19 2.62 -6.47
N ALA A 276 -0.94 2.26 -7.50
CA ALA A 276 -0.87 2.91 -8.80
C ALA A 276 -2.23 2.96 -9.50
N LEU A 277 -2.43 4.04 -10.25
CA LEU A 277 -3.46 4.17 -11.27
C LEU A 277 -2.79 4.10 -12.64
N VAL A 278 -3.21 3.13 -13.46
CA VAL A 278 -2.83 3.02 -14.86
C VAL A 278 -3.98 3.55 -15.70
N SER A 279 -3.75 4.60 -16.47
CA SER A 279 -4.79 5.26 -17.27
C SER A 279 -4.50 5.14 -18.75
N ASP A 280 -5.54 4.84 -19.55
CA ASP A 280 -5.55 5.25 -20.94
C ASP A 280 -5.57 6.78 -21.08
N TRP A 281 -5.32 7.27 -22.29
CA TRP A 281 -5.21 8.68 -22.62
C TRP A 281 -6.39 9.17 -23.46
N ASP A 282 -6.52 8.70 -24.70
CA ASP A 282 -7.62 9.09 -25.58
C ASP A 282 -8.97 8.66 -25.00
N ASN A 283 -9.96 9.54 -25.12
CA ASN A 283 -11.31 9.42 -24.53
C ASN A 283 -11.37 9.20 -23.01
N THR A 284 -10.22 9.17 -22.32
CA THR A 284 -10.08 8.86 -20.89
C THR A 284 -9.56 10.06 -20.10
N LEU A 285 -8.41 10.63 -20.49
CA LEU A 285 -7.86 11.87 -19.90
C LEU A 285 -8.34 13.13 -20.63
N TRP A 286 -8.73 12.99 -21.88
CA TRP A 286 -9.30 14.02 -22.75
C TRP A 286 -10.29 13.37 -23.71
N GLY A 287 -11.17 14.16 -24.31
CA GLY A 287 -12.09 13.66 -25.34
C GLY A 287 -11.47 13.71 -26.73
N GLY A 288 -11.67 12.65 -27.52
CA GLY A 288 -11.16 12.51 -28.88
C GLY A 288 -9.78 11.85 -28.95
N GLU A 289 -9.39 11.48 -30.17
CA GLU A 289 -8.12 10.81 -30.47
C GLU A 289 -7.09 11.80 -30.99
N VAL A 290 -5.91 11.85 -30.36
CA VAL A 290 -4.84 12.79 -30.76
C VAL A 290 -4.38 12.55 -32.20
N ALA A 291 -4.39 11.30 -32.65
CA ALA A 291 -3.99 10.95 -34.02
C ALA A 291 -4.87 11.63 -35.09
N GLU A 292 -6.14 11.93 -34.77
CA GLU A 292 -7.09 12.57 -35.68
C GLU A 292 -7.14 14.09 -35.49
N LEU A 293 -7.12 14.55 -34.24
CA LEU A 293 -7.41 15.94 -33.87
C LEU A 293 -6.14 16.79 -33.64
N GLY A 294 -4.99 16.15 -33.44
CA GLY A 294 -3.75 16.80 -33.01
C GLY A 294 -3.80 17.31 -31.56
N SER A 295 -2.66 17.79 -31.05
CA SER A 295 -2.46 18.18 -29.64
C SER A 295 -3.47 19.22 -29.13
N PHE A 296 -3.89 20.16 -29.98
CA PHE A 296 -4.79 21.27 -29.62
C PHE A 296 -6.27 20.99 -29.92
N GLY A 297 -6.58 19.88 -30.61
CA GLY A 297 -7.95 19.56 -31.02
C GLY A 297 -8.71 18.68 -30.04
N VAL A 298 -8.01 18.08 -29.06
CA VAL A 298 -8.65 17.25 -28.03
C VAL A 298 -9.48 18.07 -27.05
N VAL A 299 -10.51 17.44 -26.48
CA VAL A 299 -11.45 18.08 -25.56
C VAL A 299 -10.91 17.98 -24.12
N CYS A 300 -10.31 19.06 -23.64
CA CYS A 300 -9.89 19.25 -22.25
C CYS A 300 -9.67 20.75 -22.01
N GLY A 301 -10.18 21.30 -20.91
CA GLY A 301 -10.07 22.73 -20.62
C GLY A 301 -11.30 23.27 -19.91
N GLN A 302 -11.55 24.59 -19.98
CA GLN A 302 -12.66 25.25 -19.27
C GLN A 302 -13.78 25.73 -20.20
N ASP A 303 -13.66 25.49 -21.50
CA ASP A 303 -14.50 26.12 -22.53
C ASP A 303 -15.87 25.43 -22.74
N SER A 304 -16.03 24.19 -22.27
CA SER A 304 -17.29 23.44 -22.37
C SER A 304 -17.49 22.52 -21.17
N PRO A 305 -18.73 22.06 -20.89
CA PRO A 305 -18.98 21.10 -19.82
C PRO A 305 -18.17 19.81 -19.95
N ASP A 306 -18.03 19.27 -21.17
CA ASP A 306 -17.25 18.05 -21.43
C ASP A 306 -15.75 18.30 -21.24
N ALA A 307 -15.23 19.42 -21.77
CA ALA A 307 -13.84 19.82 -21.59
C ALA A 307 -13.50 20.00 -20.09
N LEU A 308 -14.40 20.62 -19.35
CA LEU A 308 -14.28 20.83 -17.90
C LEU A 308 -14.31 19.49 -17.16
N GLY A 309 -15.14 18.55 -17.59
CA GLY A 309 -15.16 17.20 -17.05
C GLY A 309 -13.81 16.50 -17.17
N TYR A 310 -13.21 16.49 -18.37
CA TYR A 310 -11.87 15.90 -18.58
C TYR A 310 -10.77 16.65 -17.81
N TYR A 311 -10.84 17.99 -17.75
CA TYR A 311 -9.95 18.80 -16.94
C TYR A 311 -10.02 18.40 -15.46
N MET A 312 -11.23 18.25 -14.90
CA MET A 312 -11.44 17.82 -13.52
C MET A 312 -10.99 16.36 -13.27
N ILE A 313 -11.09 15.47 -14.27
CA ILE A 313 -10.54 14.11 -14.17
C ILE A 313 -9.03 14.18 -13.96
N GLN A 314 -8.34 14.98 -14.78
CA GLN A 314 -6.90 15.15 -14.65
C GLN A 314 -6.50 15.81 -13.33
N GLU A 315 -7.24 16.82 -12.84
CA GLU A 315 -7.02 17.40 -11.52
C GLU A 315 -7.16 16.37 -10.40
N TYR A 316 -8.18 15.50 -10.48
CA TYR A 316 -8.36 14.41 -9.54
C TYR A 316 -7.16 13.46 -9.56
N LEU A 317 -6.71 13.04 -10.75
CA LEU A 317 -5.55 12.15 -10.87
C LEU A 317 -4.27 12.81 -10.33
N LYS A 318 -4.08 14.10 -10.61
CA LYS A 318 -2.92 14.89 -10.16
C LYS A 318 -2.85 15.05 -8.64
N ALA A 319 -3.96 14.91 -7.94
CA ALA A 319 -3.99 14.93 -6.47
C ALA A 319 -3.53 13.59 -5.84
N LEU A 320 -3.58 12.47 -6.57
CA LEU A 320 -3.26 11.14 -6.04
C LEU A 320 -1.78 10.95 -5.63
N PRO A 321 -0.77 11.47 -6.36
CA PRO A 321 0.64 11.35 -5.98
C PRO A 321 0.97 11.86 -4.57
N ALA A 322 0.27 12.90 -4.08
CA ALA A 322 0.45 13.40 -2.72
C ALA A 322 0.07 12.37 -1.64
N LEU A 323 -0.71 11.35 -2.00
CA LEU A 323 -1.08 10.21 -1.15
C LEU A 323 -0.17 8.99 -1.37
N GLY A 324 0.92 9.14 -2.12
CA GLY A 324 1.83 8.04 -2.46
C GLY A 324 1.32 7.10 -3.55
N VAL A 325 0.35 7.53 -4.37
CA VAL A 325 -0.16 6.77 -5.52
C VAL A 325 0.64 7.14 -6.77
N LEU A 326 1.17 6.14 -7.48
CA LEU A 326 1.88 6.36 -8.73
C LEU A 326 0.90 6.45 -9.91
N LEU A 327 1.13 7.37 -10.83
CA LEU A 327 0.40 7.39 -12.11
C LEU A 327 1.22 6.66 -13.18
N ALA A 328 0.56 5.88 -14.01
CA ALA A 328 1.14 5.29 -15.21
C ALA A 328 0.24 5.51 -16.42
N GLY A 329 0.84 5.86 -17.56
CA GLY A 329 0.13 6.02 -18.83
C GLY A 329 0.16 4.74 -19.63
N MET A 330 -0.95 4.34 -20.23
CA MET A 330 -1.02 3.19 -21.12
C MET A 330 -1.96 3.46 -22.29
N SER A 331 -1.40 3.86 -23.42
CA SER A 331 -2.17 4.32 -24.57
C SER A 331 -1.77 3.63 -25.86
N ARG A 332 -2.77 3.33 -26.70
CA ARG A 332 -2.56 2.79 -28.05
C ARG A 332 -2.29 3.90 -29.05
N ASN A 333 -1.11 4.49 -28.92
CA ASN A 333 -0.66 5.59 -29.76
C ASN A 333 0.81 5.43 -30.15
N ASP A 334 1.21 6.14 -31.21
CA ASP A 334 2.62 6.34 -31.50
C ASP A 334 3.31 7.07 -30.33
N PRO A 335 4.56 6.72 -29.95
CA PRO A 335 5.28 7.42 -28.88
C PRO A 335 5.36 8.94 -29.03
N ALA A 336 5.23 9.49 -30.23
CA ALA A 336 5.17 10.93 -30.50
C ALA A 336 4.00 11.64 -29.81
N VAL A 337 2.92 10.93 -29.45
CA VAL A 337 1.76 11.50 -28.75
C VAL A 337 2.14 12.18 -27.43
N LYS A 338 3.28 11.81 -26.82
CA LYS A 338 3.82 12.44 -25.61
C LYS A 338 3.98 13.97 -25.72
N SER A 339 4.21 14.48 -26.94
CA SER A 339 4.34 15.91 -27.22
C SER A 339 3.12 16.73 -26.78
N ILE A 340 1.93 16.12 -26.70
CA ILE A 340 0.72 16.83 -26.26
C ILE A 340 0.86 17.44 -24.86
N PHE A 341 1.58 16.76 -23.95
CA PHE A 341 1.79 17.25 -22.59
C PHE A 341 2.69 18.50 -22.53
N ASP A 342 3.47 18.75 -23.58
CA ASP A 342 4.28 19.96 -23.72
C ASP A 342 3.54 21.03 -24.55
N ASP A 343 2.84 20.62 -25.60
CA ASP A 343 2.16 21.50 -26.55
C ASP A 343 0.88 22.11 -25.96
N ASN A 344 0.03 21.30 -25.34
CA ASN A 344 -1.30 21.69 -24.87
C ASN A 344 -1.24 22.12 -23.40
N LYS A 345 -1.39 23.44 -23.16
CA LYS A 345 -1.33 24.04 -21.82
C LYS A 345 -2.62 23.92 -21.01
N ASP A 346 -3.69 23.42 -21.62
CA ASP A 346 -4.97 23.20 -20.92
C ASP A 346 -4.97 21.90 -20.12
N LEU A 347 -4.04 20.98 -20.38
CA LEU A 347 -3.91 19.72 -19.65
C LEU A 347 -3.32 19.96 -18.25
N PRO A 348 -4.03 19.59 -17.17
CA PRO A 348 -3.45 19.65 -15.82
C PRO A 348 -2.27 18.71 -15.63
N LEU A 349 -2.30 17.51 -16.20
CA LEU A 349 -1.20 16.54 -16.08
C LEU A 349 -0.05 16.89 -17.03
N VAL A 350 1.17 16.60 -16.58
CA VAL A 350 2.38 16.65 -17.42
C VAL A 350 2.99 15.27 -17.54
N LEU A 351 3.84 15.04 -18.54
CA LEU A 351 4.47 13.73 -18.76
C LEU A 351 5.26 13.23 -17.53
N ASN A 352 5.85 14.14 -16.76
CA ASN A 352 6.61 13.82 -15.54
C ASN A 352 5.73 13.36 -14.37
N ASP A 353 4.42 13.57 -14.42
CA ASP A 353 3.49 13.02 -13.42
C ASP A 353 3.39 11.49 -13.53
N PHE A 354 3.75 10.92 -14.69
CA PHE A 354 3.72 9.47 -14.94
C PHE A 354 5.05 8.79 -14.61
N ALA A 355 5.01 7.88 -13.63
CA ALA A 355 6.14 7.05 -13.21
C ALA A 355 6.52 5.97 -14.24
N SER A 356 5.57 5.56 -15.08
CA SER A 356 5.78 4.64 -16.20
C SER A 356 4.80 4.97 -17.33
N THR A 357 5.22 4.76 -18.58
CA THR A 357 4.38 4.97 -19.76
C THR A 357 4.56 3.81 -20.73
N GLN A 358 3.47 3.18 -21.15
CA GLN A 358 3.45 2.14 -22.18
C GLN A 358 2.68 2.66 -23.39
N LEU A 359 3.40 2.87 -24.50
CA LEU A 359 2.84 3.38 -25.75
C LEU A 359 3.11 2.41 -26.88
N GLY A 360 2.16 2.32 -27.80
CA GLY A 360 2.23 1.48 -28.98
C GLY A 360 1.05 0.52 -29.09
N TRP A 361 1.17 -0.45 -29.99
CA TRP A 361 0.06 -1.27 -30.45
C TRP A 361 -0.01 -2.66 -29.80
N ASN A 362 0.79 -2.91 -28.78
CA ASN A 362 0.75 -4.15 -28.02
C ASN A 362 -0.55 -4.24 -27.19
N PRO A 363 -1.02 -5.45 -26.84
CA PRO A 363 -2.14 -5.62 -25.92
C PRO A 363 -1.94 -4.88 -24.60
N LYS A 364 -2.97 -4.22 -24.08
CA LYS A 364 -2.87 -3.45 -22.82
C LYS A 364 -2.58 -4.37 -21.63
N SER A 365 -2.96 -5.65 -21.70
CA SER A 365 -2.55 -6.68 -20.72
C SER A 365 -1.04 -6.86 -20.62
N ASP A 366 -0.32 -6.76 -21.74
CA ASP A 366 1.14 -6.88 -21.74
C ASP A 366 1.78 -5.61 -21.16
N GLY A 367 1.20 -4.45 -21.49
CA GLY A 367 1.56 -3.15 -20.89
C GLY A 367 1.43 -3.16 -19.36
N ILE A 368 0.34 -3.70 -18.80
CA ILE A 368 0.18 -3.87 -17.35
C ILE A 368 1.30 -4.75 -16.75
N SER A 369 1.67 -5.83 -17.44
CA SER A 369 2.76 -6.71 -16.98
C SER A 369 4.10 -5.98 -16.96
N GLN A 370 4.34 -5.11 -17.94
CA GLN A 370 5.55 -4.29 -18.00
C GLN A 370 5.56 -3.21 -16.92
N ILE A 371 4.45 -2.48 -16.74
CA ILE A 371 4.29 -1.48 -15.67
C ILE A 371 4.50 -2.13 -14.30
N SER A 372 3.94 -3.33 -14.06
CA SER A 372 4.14 -4.07 -12.82
C SER A 372 5.62 -4.38 -12.55
N LYS A 373 6.37 -4.83 -13.56
CA LYS A 373 7.82 -5.03 -13.44
C LYS A 373 8.57 -3.72 -13.19
N GLU A 374 8.17 -2.65 -13.86
CA GLU A 374 8.79 -1.35 -13.76
C GLU A 374 8.56 -0.68 -12.40
N LEU A 375 7.36 -0.80 -11.83
CA LEU A 375 7.01 -0.23 -10.52
C LEU A 375 7.43 -1.14 -9.35
N GLY A 376 7.69 -2.43 -9.61
CA GLY A 376 8.21 -3.38 -8.63
C GLY A 376 7.15 -3.99 -7.72
N PHE A 377 5.88 -3.97 -8.10
CA PHE A 377 4.78 -4.63 -7.38
C PHE A 377 3.72 -5.16 -8.34
N GLY A 378 2.95 -6.15 -7.89
CA GLY A 378 2.00 -6.89 -8.72
C GLY A 378 0.75 -6.09 -9.13
N PRO A 379 0.04 -6.50 -10.21
CA PRO A 379 -1.18 -5.85 -10.69
C PRO A 379 -2.32 -5.80 -9.67
N GLU A 380 -2.31 -6.65 -8.63
CA GLU A 380 -3.32 -6.66 -7.57
C GLU A 380 -3.37 -5.38 -6.72
N PHE A 381 -2.32 -4.56 -6.80
CA PHE A 381 -2.21 -3.24 -6.18
C PHE A 381 -2.45 -2.08 -7.16
N MET A 382 -2.90 -2.38 -8.38
CA MET A 382 -3.13 -1.39 -9.43
C MET A 382 -4.62 -1.24 -9.72
N VAL A 383 -4.99 -0.04 -10.16
CA VAL A 383 -6.28 0.23 -10.79
C VAL A 383 -6.03 0.57 -12.25
N PHE A 384 -6.75 -0.06 -13.16
CA PHE A 384 -6.71 0.25 -14.59
C PHE A 384 -7.96 1.03 -15.00
N MET A 385 -7.77 2.20 -15.64
CA MET A 385 -8.83 3.08 -16.09
C MET A 385 -8.80 3.24 -17.61
N ASP A 386 -9.95 2.99 -18.26
CA ASP A 386 -10.07 2.96 -19.72
C ASP A 386 -11.54 3.19 -20.11
N ASP A 387 -11.79 3.86 -21.23
CA ASP A 387 -13.14 4.09 -21.78
C ASP A 387 -13.68 2.83 -22.50
N SER A 388 -12.79 1.99 -23.01
CA SER A 388 -13.13 0.78 -23.77
C SER A 388 -13.37 -0.42 -22.85
N LEU A 389 -14.63 -0.85 -22.79
CA LEU A 389 -15.00 -2.10 -22.09
C LEU A 389 -14.27 -3.33 -22.66
N TYR A 390 -13.86 -3.30 -23.93
CA TYR A 390 -13.09 -4.36 -24.55
C TYR A 390 -11.67 -4.45 -23.95
N GLU A 391 -11.00 -3.30 -23.79
CA GLU A 391 -9.67 -3.25 -23.17
C GLU A 391 -9.73 -3.65 -21.69
N ILE A 392 -10.75 -3.19 -20.96
CA ILE A 392 -11.02 -3.62 -19.59
C ILE A 392 -11.17 -5.13 -19.52
N ALA A 393 -11.97 -5.74 -20.41
CA ALA A 393 -12.17 -7.18 -20.43
C ALA A 393 -10.88 -7.95 -20.74
N GLN A 394 -10.09 -7.46 -21.71
CA GLN A 394 -8.80 -8.05 -22.07
C GLN A 394 -7.86 -8.05 -20.86
N VAL A 395 -7.69 -6.89 -20.21
CA VAL A 395 -6.84 -6.74 -19.03
C VAL A 395 -7.31 -7.63 -17.89
N MET A 396 -8.61 -7.65 -17.57
CA MET A 396 -9.16 -8.53 -16.52
C MET A 396 -8.99 -10.02 -16.81
N SER A 397 -8.98 -10.43 -18.08
CA SER A 397 -8.79 -11.84 -18.44
C SER A 397 -7.38 -12.34 -18.13
N MET A 398 -6.37 -11.49 -18.30
CA MET A 398 -4.96 -11.82 -18.04
C MET A 398 -4.51 -11.46 -16.63
N HIS A 399 -5.10 -10.42 -16.04
CA HIS A 399 -4.79 -9.91 -14.70
C HIS A 399 -6.06 -9.89 -13.84
N PRO A 400 -6.63 -11.04 -13.47
CA PRO A 400 -7.92 -11.11 -12.77
C PRO A 400 -7.96 -10.42 -11.40
N TYR A 401 -6.80 -10.06 -10.84
CA TYR A 401 -6.67 -9.40 -9.56
C TYR A 401 -6.45 -7.88 -9.65
N ILE A 402 -6.30 -7.30 -10.84
CA ILE A 402 -6.29 -5.84 -11.03
C ILE A 402 -7.70 -5.29 -10.80
N ASP A 403 -7.83 -4.13 -10.15
CA ASP A 403 -9.13 -3.42 -10.11
C ASP A 403 -9.28 -2.54 -11.34
N VAL A 404 -10.50 -2.32 -11.79
CA VAL A 404 -10.77 -1.54 -13.01
C VAL A 404 -11.79 -0.44 -12.78
N LEU A 405 -11.62 0.66 -13.48
CA LEU A 405 -12.55 1.79 -13.54
C LEU A 405 -12.90 2.05 -15.00
N TRP A 406 -14.20 2.07 -15.30
CA TRP A 406 -14.65 2.45 -16.63
C TRP A 406 -14.71 3.97 -16.76
N ALA A 407 -14.07 4.52 -17.79
CA ALA A 407 -14.04 5.95 -18.09
C ALA A 407 -15.08 6.33 -19.17
N GLY A 408 -16.34 5.90 -19.01
CA GLY A 408 -17.41 6.22 -19.97
C GLY A 408 -18.83 6.24 -19.38
N PRO A 409 -19.88 6.60 -20.14
CA PRO A 409 -19.79 7.11 -21.50
C PRO A 409 -19.36 8.58 -21.56
N ASP A 410 -19.26 9.27 -20.42
CA ASP A 410 -18.92 10.69 -20.33
C ASP A 410 -17.99 10.98 -19.14
N ALA A 411 -17.47 12.21 -19.11
CA ALA A 411 -16.53 12.66 -18.08
C ALA A 411 -17.18 12.79 -16.69
N GLN A 412 -18.47 13.16 -16.62
CA GLN A 412 -19.19 13.27 -15.35
C GLN A 412 -19.31 11.91 -14.66
N GLY A 413 -19.77 10.89 -15.38
CA GLY A 413 -19.88 9.52 -14.86
C GLY A 413 -18.52 8.95 -14.45
N THR A 414 -17.45 9.34 -15.15
CA THR A 414 -16.07 8.97 -14.80
C THR A 414 -15.65 9.60 -13.46
N LEU A 415 -15.89 10.89 -13.25
CA LEU A 415 -15.64 11.57 -11.98
C LEU A 415 -16.46 10.98 -10.82
N GLU A 416 -17.73 10.66 -11.06
CA GLU A 416 -18.59 10.02 -10.06
C GLU A 416 -18.03 8.65 -9.64
N ARG A 417 -17.59 7.83 -10.60
CA ARG A 417 -16.99 6.53 -10.28
C ARG A 417 -15.62 6.68 -9.59
N LEU A 418 -14.75 7.58 -10.05
CA LEU A 418 -13.47 7.85 -9.39
C LEU A 418 -13.67 8.22 -7.92
N SER A 419 -14.48 9.25 -7.67
CA SER A 419 -14.72 9.78 -6.33
C SER A 419 -15.41 8.78 -5.39
N GLN A 420 -16.36 7.98 -5.88
CA GLN A 420 -17.13 7.04 -5.05
C GLN A 420 -16.48 5.66 -4.88
N SER A 421 -15.49 5.30 -5.71
CA SER A 421 -14.88 3.96 -5.69
C SER A 421 -14.12 3.64 -4.39
N ARG A 422 -13.56 4.65 -3.71
CA ARG A 422 -12.68 4.52 -2.53
C ARG A 422 -11.45 3.63 -2.74
N LEU A 423 -10.99 3.49 -3.98
CA LEU A 423 -9.81 2.68 -4.31
C LEU A 423 -8.51 3.29 -3.77
N PHE A 424 -8.41 4.62 -3.75
CA PHE A 424 -7.23 5.37 -3.28
C PHE A 424 -7.45 6.06 -1.92
N ASN A 425 -8.39 5.57 -1.12
CA ASN A 425 -8.65 6.15 0.18
C ASN A 425 -7.48 5.85 1.14
N ALA A 426 -6.98 6.89 1.80
CA ALA A 426 -5.88 6.78 2.76
C ALA A 426 -6.31 7.39 4.10
N ILE A 427 -6.37 6.57 5.15
CA ILE A 427 -6.69 7.02 6.52
C ILE A 427 -5.44 7.39 7.33
N SER A 428 -4.25 7.13 6.78
CA SER A 428 -2.94 7.53 7.29
C SER A 428 -1.90 7.41 6.18
N LEU A 429 -0.81 8.17 6.26
CA LEU A 429 0.32 8.04 5.33
C LEU A 429 1.53 7.52 6.09
N SER A 430 2.20 6.51 5.54
CA SER A 430 3.49 6.06 6.04
C SER A 430 4.64 6.77 5.32
N ASP A 431 5.83 6.77 5.92
CA ASP A 431 7.05 7.28 5.26
C ASP A 431 7.33 6.55 3.93
N GLU A 432 6.98 5.26 3.86
CA GLU A 432 7.12 4.47 2.63
C GLU A 432 6.15 4.94 1.53
N ASP A 433 4.95 5.41 1.89
CA ASP A 433 3.99 5.97 0.92
C ASP A 433 4.52 7.31 0.37
N LEU A 434 5.01 8.18 1.25
CA LEU A 434 5.56 9.49 0.86
C LEU A 434 6.81 9.36 -0.03
N GLN A 435 7.66 8.37 0.24
CA GLN A 435 8.88 8.12 -0.54
C GLN A 435 8.64 7.32 -1.83
N ARG A 436 7.42 6.80 -2.05
CA ARG A 436 7.12 5.92 -3.19
C ARG A 436 7.34 6.65 -4.53
N GLY A 437 6.90 7.90 -4.63
CA GLY A 437 7.07 8.74 -5.81
C GLY A 437 8.55 8.91 -6.17
N GLU A 438 9.36 9.40 -5.24
CA GLU A 438 10.80 9.60 -5.43
C GLU A 438 11.53 8.30 -5.80
N ARG A 439 11.13 7.17 -5.19
CA ARG A 439 11.71 5.87 -5.52
C ARG A 439 11.37 5.46 -6.95
N ALA A 440 10.14 5.68 -7.39
CA ALA A 440 9.72 5.36 -8.75
C ALA A 440 10.46 6.22 -9.79
N VAL A 441 10.65 7.51 -9.52
CA VAL A 441 11.46 8.41 -10.36
C VAL A 441 12.89 7.89 -10.47
N ARG A 442 13.54 7.58 -9.34
CA ARG A 442 14.91 7.02 -9.34
C ARG A 442 15.01 5.71 -10.12
N LEU A 443 14.02 4.83 -10.02
CA LEU A 443 13.98 3.59 -10.80
C LEU A 443 13.83 3.85 -12.30
N LYS A 444 13.03 4.86 -12.69
CA LYS A 444 12.88 5.28 -14.08
C LYS A 444 14.20 5.83 -14.63
N GLU A 445 14.84 6.76 -13.93
CA GLU A 445 16.13 7.32 -14.31
C GLU A 445 17.21 6.25 -14.44
N GLN A 446 17.26 5.28 -13.50
CA GLN A 446 18.18 4.15 -13.58
C GLN A 446 17.96 3.28 -14.83
N ARG A 447 16.70 3.09 -15.25
CA ARG A 447 16.38 2.33 -16.47
C ARG A 447 16.78 3.08 -17.73
N GLU A 448 16.42 4.36 -17.81
CA GLU A 448 16.75 5.23 -18.96
C GLU A 448 18.26 5.37 -19.11
N PHE A 449 18.96 5.59 -17.98
CA PHE A 449 20.42 5.60 -17.95
C PHE A 449 21.00 4.25 -18.34
N LYS A 450 20.45 3.12 -17.89
CA LYS A 450 20.94 1.80 -18.34
C LYS A 450 20.75 1.59 -19.84
N ALA A 451 19.65 2.08 -20.41
CA ALA A 451 19.34 1.92 -21.83
C ALA A 451 20.24 2.79 -22.74
N SER A 452 20.90 3.83 -22.21
CA SER A 452 21.80 4.68 -22.99
C SER A 452 23.19 4.09 -23.23
N PHE A 453 23.52 2.95 -22.62
CA PHE A 453 24.81 2.27 -22.81
C PHE A 453 24.69 1.00 -23.65
N ALA A 454 25.71 0.75 -24.48
CA ALA A 454 25.75 -0.41 -25.37
C ALA A 454 26.22 -1.69 -24.66
N ASN A 455 26.98 -1.58 -23.56
CA ASN A 455 27.45 -2.70 -22.77
C ASN A 455 27.43 -2.41 -21.26
N ILE A 456 27.49 -3.48 -20.46
CA ILE A 456 27.36 -3.42 -19.01
C ILE A 456 28.56 -2.74 -18.33
N GLU A 457 29.78 -2.85 -18.87
CA GLU A 457 30.98 -2.27 -18.24
C GLU A 457 30.97 -0.74 -18.31
N GLU A 458 30.53 -0.17 -19.43
CA GLU A 458 30.33 1.28 -19.58
C GLU A 458 29.30 1.81 -18.58
N PHE A 459 28.17 1.11 -18.46
CA PHE A 459 27.13 1.45 -17.49
C PHE A 459 27.66 1.40 -16.04
N LEU A 460 28.35 0.32 -15.65
CA LEU A 460 28.88 0.16 -14.30
C LEU A 460 29.94 1.22 -13.95
N SER A 461 30.75 1.63 -14.93
CA SER A 461 31.70 2.75 -14.78
C SER A 461 30.97 4.08 -14.60
N ALA A 462 29.89 4.30 -15.36
CA ALA A 462 29.17 5.57 -15.38
C ALA A 462 28.25 5.78 -14.16
N ILE A 463 27.78 4.72 -13.50
CA ILE A 463 26.96 4.80 -12.28
C ILE A 463 27.71 5.46 -11.11
N GLN A 464 29.06 5.42 -11.10
CA GLN A 464 29.91 5.98 -10.05
C GLN A 464 29.58 5.46 -8.65
N VAL A 465 29.55 4.13 -8.49
CA VAL A 465 29.29 3.51 -7.19
C VAL A 465 30.38 3.87 -6.19
N THR A 466 29.99 4.30 -5.00
CA THR A 466 30.86 4.50 -3.83
C THR A 466 30.42 3.58 -2.70
N LEU A 467 31.34 2.79 -2.17
CA LEU A 467 31.16 2.02 -0.95
C LEU A 467 31.94 2.67 0.19
N THR A 468 31.27 2.95 1.29
CA THR A 468 31.93 3.46 2.50
C THR A 468 31.90 2.39 3.58
N PHE A 469 33.10 1.96 3.99
CA PHE A 469 33.34 0.98 5.04
C PHE A 469 33.56 1.71 6.35
N VAL A 470 32.77 1.35 7.37
CA VAL A 470 32.83 1.95 8.70
C VAL A 470 33.03 0.83 9.72
N PRO A 471 34.04 0.92 10.62
CA PRO A 471 34.15 0.01 11.75
C PRO A 471 32.86 0.00 12.58
N VAL A 472 32.35 -1.18 12.91
CA VAL A 472 31.13 -1.28 13.73
C VAL A 472 31.39 -0.71 15.12
N ASN A 473 30.50 0.17 15.57
CA ASN A 473 30.49 0.76 16.90
C ASN A 473 29.07 0.69 17.48
N ASP A 474 28.90 1.10 18.75
CA ASP A 474 27.61 1.04 19.44
C ASP A 474 26.47 1.79 18.70
N GLY A 475 26.79 2.85 17.95
CA GLY A 475 25.81 3.64 17.21
C GLY A 475 25.19 2.94 16.00
N ILE A 476 25.86 1.93 15.44
CA ILE A 476 25.37 1.15 14.27
C ILE A 476 25.10 -0.32 14.59
N MET A 477 25.36 -0.75 15.83
CA MET A 477 25.22 -2.14 16.29
C MET A 477 23.80 -2.69 16.11
N ASP A 478 22.77 -1.92 16.49
CA ASP A 478 21.36 -2.32 16.33
C ASP A 478 21.01 -2.62 14.87
N ARG A 479 21.50 -1.78 13.95
CA ARG A 479 21.22 -1.92 12.52
C ARG A 479 21.95 -3.12 11.93
N VAL A 480 23.17 -3.38 12.38
CA VAL A 480 23.94 -4.58 12.02
C VAL A 480 23.23 -5.85 12.50
N GLY A 481 22.77 -5.87 13.75
CA GLY A 481 21.98 -6.98 14.31
C GLY A 481 20.71 -7.26 13.50
N GLN A 482 19.99 -6.21 13.08
CA GLN A 482 18.82 -6.37 12.20
C GLN A 482 19.16 -7.01 10.85
N LEU A 483 20.31 -6.67 10.25
CA LEU A 483 20.75 -7.27 8.99
C LEU A 483 21.06 -8.76 9.13
N PHE A 484 21.70 -9.19 10.22
CA PHE A 484 21.92 -10.61 10.53
C PHE A 484 20.60 -11.40 10.64
N GLN A 485 19.53 -10.78 11.15
CA GLN A 485 18.24 -11.46 11.33
C GLN A 485 17.37 -11.49 10.07
N LYS A 486 17.47 -10.48 9.21
CA LYS A 486 16.63 -10.33 8.01
C LYS A 486 17.25 -10.92 6.74
N THR A 487 18.58 -11.00 6.66
CA THR A 487 19.29 -11.43 5.45
C THR A 487 19.44 -12.95 5.41
N ASN A 488 18.59 -13.61 4.62
CA ASN A 488 18.64 -15.08 4.42
C ASN A 488 19.21 -15.48 3.04
N GLN A 489 19.03 -14.65 2.01
CA GLN A 489 19.40 -15.01 0.62
C GLN A 489 20.87 -14.77 0.29
N PHE A 490 21.51 -13.83 0.99
CA PHE A 490 22.90 -13.40 0.80
C PHE A 490 23.67 -13.44 2.12
N ASN A 491 23.57 -14.59 2.79
CA ASN A 491 24.36 -14.92 3.97
C ASN A 491 25.10 -16.22 3.66
N LEU A 492 26.42 -16.14 3.49
CA LEU A 492 27.26 -17.27 3.07
C LEU A 492 27.24 -18.42 4.09
N THR A 493 27.13 -18.12 5.39
CA THR A 493 27.17 -19.13 6.45
C THR A 493 25.81 -19.35 7.13
N THR A 494 24.83 -18.47 6.89
CA THR A 494 23.53 -18.40 7.57
C THR A 494 23.60 -18.25 9.10
N ARG A 495 24.77 -17.92 9.64
CA ARG A 495 24.98 -17.66 11.06
C ARG A 495 24.16 -16.43 11.48
N ARG A 496 23.51 -16.54 12.64
CA ARG A 496 22.64 -15.50 13.22
C ARG A 496 23.25 -15.00 14.51
N HIS A 497 24.12 -14.02 14.39
CA HIS A 497 24.69 -13.35 15.54
C HIS A 497 23.66 -12.39 16.14
N ARG A 498 23.51 -12.43 17.46
CA ARG A 498 22.85 -11.37 18.22
C ARG A 498 23.89 -10.34 18.63
N GLU A 499 23.43 -9.17 19.07
CA GLU A 499 24.31 -8.08 19.51
C GLU A 499 25.39 -8.54 20.50
N ASN A 500 25.02 -9.34 21.50
CA ASN A 500 25.98 -9.86 22.49
C ASN A 500 27.02 -10.79 21.88
N ASP A 501 26.68 -11.54 20.82
CA ASP A 501 27.63 -12.41 20.11
C ASP A 501 28.62 -11.55 19.31
N LEU A 502 28.12 -10.51 18.64
CA LEU A 502 28.93 -9.55 17.88
C LEU A 502 29.90 -8.79 18.78
N LYS A 503 29.44 -8.32 19.96
CA LYS A 503 30.29 -7.64 20.95
C LYS A 503 31.40 -8.55 21.45
N ARG A 504 31.07 -9.80 21.83
CA ARG A 504 32.10 -10.79 22.23
C ARG A 504 33.13 -11.02 21.15
N MET A 505 32.71 -11.18 19.89
CA MET A 505 33.65 -11.34 18.79
C MET A 505 34.58 -10.14 18.63
N MET A 506 34.06 -8.91 18.80
CA MET A 506 34.89 -7.70 18.77
C MET A 506 35.87 -7.66 19.95
N ASP A 507 35.43 -8.04 21.15
CA ASP A 507 36.29 -8.15 22.34
C ASP A 507 37.40 -9.21 22.15
N ASP A 508 37.10 -10.29 21.44
CA ASP A 508 38.05 -11.35 21.06
C ASP A 508 38.98 -10.94 19.88
N GLY A 509 38.88 -9.70 19.40
CA GLY A 509 39.76 -9.13 18.38
C GLY A 509 39.27 -9.23 16.93
N ALA A 510 38.00 -9.60 16.69
CA ALA A 510 37.44 -9.60 15.34
C ALA A 510 37.24 -8.17 14.82
N ALA A 511 37.65 -7.91 13.58
CA ALA A 511 37.41 -6.66 12.89
C ALA A 511 36.06 -6.74 12.15
N MET A 512 35.14 -5.84 12.47
CA MET A 512 33.80 -5.82 11.91
C MET A 512 33.53 -4.52 11.17
N TYR A 513 33.04 -4.63 9.93
CA TYR A 513 32.76 -3.48 9.07
C TYR A 513 31.33 -3.49 8.59
N ALA A 514 30.63 -2.36 8.75
CA ALA A 514 29.40 -2.07 8.06
C ALA A 514 29.72 -1.34 6.75
N VAL A 515 29.08 -1.77 5.66
CA VAL A 515 29.30 -1.20 4.32
C VAL A 515 28.05 -0.45 3.90
N SER A 516 28.20 0.83 3.62
CA SER A 516 27.16 1.67 3.03
C SER A 516 27.37 1.84 1.53
N TYR A 517 26.26 1.98 0.80
CA TYR A 517 26.24 2.09 -0.66
C TYR A 517 25.67 3.44 -1.09
N GLU A 518 26.35 4.09 -2.04
CA GLU A 518 25.88 5.29 -2.72
C GLU A 518 26.23 5.19 -4.21
N ASP A 519 25.33 5.65 -5.07
CA ASP A 519 25.57 5.82 -6.51
C ASP A 519 25.07 7.18 -7.00
N SER A 520 25.20 7.45 -8.30
CA SER A 520 24.69 8.68 -8.94
C SER A 520 23.19 8.94 -8.75
N PHE A 521 22.40 7.93 -8.34
CA PHE A 521 20.97 8.01 -8.06
C PHE A 521 20.66 8.08 -6.55
N GLY A 522 21.69 8.07 -5.69
CA GLY A 522 21.60 8.33 -4.26
C GLY A 522 22.01 7.17 -3.34
N SER A 523 21.96 7.43 -2.03
CA SER A 523 22.38 6.47 -1.00
C SER A 523 21.33 5.38 -0.71
N GLN A 524 21.79 4.15 -0.47
CA GLN A 524 20.98 2.99 -0.05
C GLN A 524 21.21 2.62 1.43
N GLY A 525 22.01 3.40 2.17
CA GLY A 525 22.39 3.12 3.55
C GLY A 525 23.25 1.87 3.69
N ILE A 526 23.25 1.24 4.87
CA ILE A 526 24.02 0.01 5.13
C ILE A 526 23.42 -1.16 4.33
N ILE A 527 24.24 -1.74 3.46
CA ILE A 527 23.88 -2.83 2.56
C ILE A 527 24.57 -4.15 2.89
N ALA A 528 25.70 -4.12 3.59
CA ALA A 528 26.51 -5.30 3.86
C ALA A 528 27.21 -5.20 5.21
N VAL A 529 27.55 -6.37 5.76
CA VAL A 529 28.36 -6.50 6.97
C VAL A 529 29.40 -7.58 6.73
N VAL A 530 30.63 -7.32 7.13
CA VAL A 530 31.76 -8.26 7.03
C VAL A 530 32.41 -8.41 8.40
N ASN A 531 32.53 -9.65 8.87
CA ASN A 531 33.24 -10.02 10.09
C ASN A 531 34.54 -10.74 9.69
N LEU A 532 35.68 -10.18 10.10
CA LEU A 532 37.01 -10.70 9.80
C LEU A 532 37.71 -11.11 11.09
N ILE A 533 38.19 -12.35 11.14
CA ILE A 533 39.03 -12.86 12.23
C ILE A 533 40.42 -13.09 11.66
N SER A 534 41.43 -12.45 12.24
CA SER A 534 42.81 -12.55 11.75
C SER A 534 43.67 -13.36 12.70
N ASP A 535 44.52 -14.20 12.13
CA ASP A 535 45.64 -14.88 12.79
C ASP A 535 46.94 -14.50 12.05
N GLU A 536 48.12 -14.93 12.54
CA GLU A 536 49.43 -14.54 12.01
C GLU A 536 49.56 -14.75 10.49
N CYS A 537 48.99 -15.84 9.95
CA CYS A 537 49.14 -16.25 8.56
C CYS A 537 47.83 -16.32 7.75
N LEU A 538 46.68 -16.11 8.40
CA LEU A 538 45.37 -16.38 7.79
C LEU A 538 44.32 -15.35 8.26
N MET A 539 43.58 -14.79 7.31
CA MET A 539 42.37 -14.01 7.58
C MET A 539 41.14 -14.85 7.25
N THR A 540 40.25 -15.04 8.22
CA THR A 540 39.00 -15.79 8.03
C THR A 540 37.82 -14.82 7.93
N ILE A 541 37.05 -14.95 6.85
CA ILE A 541 35.74 -14.31 6.70
C ILE A 541 34.75 -15.14 7.50
N GLU A 542 34.44 -14.70 8.72
CA GLU A 542 33.52 -15.40 9.61
C GLU A 542 32.07 -15.23 9.15
N SER A 543 31.70 -14.01 8.76
CA SER A 543 30.39 -13.67 8.22
C SER A 543 30.54 -12.63 7.12
N TRP A 544 29.82 -12.85 6.03
CA TRP A 544 29.64 -11.86 4.98
C TRP A 544 28.18 -11.87 4.55
N LEU A 545 27.51 -10.75 4.79
CA LEU A 545 26.11 -10.52 4.49
C LEU A 545 25.96 -9.40 3.48
N MET A 546 25.01 -9.51 2.55
CA MET A 546 24.65 -8.43 1.63
C MET A 546 23.14 -8.31 1.43
N SER A 547 22.66 -7.12 1.10
CA SER A 547 21.30 -6.86 0.65
C SER A 547 21.15 -7.22 -0.83
N CYS A 548 20.05 -7.86 -1.22
CA CYS A 548 19.80 -8.31 -2.61
C CYS A 548 19.61 -7.17 -3.63
N ARG A 549 19.50 -5.92 -3.19
CA ARG A 549 19.20 -4.75 -4.05
C ARG A 549 20.42 -4.14 -4.77
N VAL A 550 21.64 -4.58 -4.46
CA VAL A 550 22.90 -4.04 -5.02
C VAL A 550 23.68 -5.03 -5.90
N LEU A 551 23.05 -6.16 -6.23
CA LEU A 551 23.67 -7.26 -6.98
C LEU A 551 23.99 -6.88 -8.41
N ASN A 552 24.97 -7.59 -8.98
CA ASN A 552 25.43 -7.44 -10.37
C ASN A 552 25.99 -6.04 -10.68
N ARG A 553 26.44 -5.31 -9.65
CA ARG A 553 27.11 -4.00 -9.78
C ARG A 553 28.60 -4.03 -9.43
N THR A 554 29.20 -5.21 -9.43
CA THR A 554 30.58 -5.46 -8.98
C THR A 554 30.85 -5.08 -7.50
N VAL A 555 29.80 -5.01 -6.69
CA VAL A 555 29.87 -4.62 -5.27
C VAL A 555 30.56 -5.72 -4.47
N GLU A 556 30.32 -6.98 -4.84
CA GLU A 556 30.90 -8.16 -4.23
C GLU A 556 32.42 -8.19 -4.43
N GLN A 557 32.86 -7.88 -5.65
CA GLN A 557 34.26 -7.73 -6.03
C GLN A 557 34.93 -6.58 -5.27
N ALA A 558 34.24 -5.45 -5.13
CA ALA A 558 34.76 -4.30 -4.37
C ALA A 558 34.90 -4.59 -2.87
N ILE A 559 33.91 -5.24 -2.26
CA ILE A 559 34.00 -5.68 -0.86
C ILE A 559 35.16 -6.68 -0.69
N PHE A 560 35.33 -7.61 -1.63
CA PHE A 560 36.46 -8.53 -1.55
C PHE A 560 37.80 -7.82 -1.72
N SER A 561 37.91 -6.82 -2.60
CA SER A 561 39.12 -5.99 -2.72
C SER A 561 39.45 -5.25 -1.41
N PHE A 562 38.44 -4.78 -0.68
CA PHE A 562 38.63 -4.21 0.66
C PHE A 562 39.16 -5.27 1.66
N ILE A 563 38.58 -6.48 1.67
CA ILE A 563 39.05 -7.59 2.53
C ILE A 563 40.51 -7.95 2.20
N LEU A 564 40.89 -8.00 0.93
CA LEU A 564 42.28 -8.25 0.53
C LEU A 564 43.23 -7.16 1.03
N GLY A 565 42.79 -5.89 1.02
CA GLY A 565 43.52 -4.78 1.63
C GLY A 565 43.76 -4.99 3.14
N LYS A 566 42.76 -5.49 3.86
CA LYS A 566 42.89 -5.84 5.30
C LYS A 566 43.71 -7.09 5.55
N ALA A 567 43.72 -8.03 4.62
CA ALA A 567 44.51 -9.26 4.74
C ALA A 567 46.02 -8.98 4.66
N GLU A 568 46.46 -7.87 4.05
CA GLU A 568 47.86 -7.47 3.92
C GLU A 568 48.75 -8.58 3.33
N GLY A 569 48.24 -9.32 2.35
CA GLY A 569 48.95 -10.44 1.71
C GLY A 569 48.86 -11.79 2.45
N ARG A 570 48.11 -11.87 3.56
CA ARG A 570 47.74 -13.16 4.18
C ARG A 570 46.75 -13.92 3.29
N ARG A 571 46.73 -15.25 3.42
CA ARG A 571 45.69 -16.08 2.80
C ARG A 571 44.33 -15.73 3.38
N VAL A 572 43.28 -15.80 2.56
CA VAL A 572 41.90 -15.52 3.01
C VAL A 572 41.09 -16.81 2.96
N ARG A 573 40.50 -17.19 4.08
CA ARG A 573 39.60 -18.33 4.20
C ARG A 573 38.15 -17.84 4.25
N GLY A 574 37.30 -18.42 3.42
CA GLY A 574 35.86 -18.25 3.45
C GLY A 574 35.15 -19.56 3.76
N GLU A 575 33.97 -19.45 4.38
CA GLU A 575 33.07 -20.58 4.58
C GLU A 575 31.74 -20.36 3.87
N PHE A 576 31.23 -21.40 3.23
CA PHE A 576 29.89 -21.43 2.65
C PHE A 576 29.08 -22.60 3.20
N ARG A 577 27.90 -22.32 3.78
CA ARG A 577 26.96 -23.31 4.29
C ARG A 577 25.72 -23.34 3.38
N PRO A 578 25.57 -24.34 2.51
CA PRO A 578 24.46 -24.38 1.57
C PRO A 578 23.11 -24.57 2.28
N THR A 579 22.12 -23.79 1.88
CA THR A 579 20.71 -23.91 2.32
C THR A 579 19.77 -23.66 1.14
N GLU A 580 18.49 -24.01 1.28
CA GLU A 580 17.47 -23.70 0.27
C GLU A 580 17.33 -22.20 -0.02
N LYS A 581 17.75 -21.34 0.93
CA LYS A 581 17.52 -19.90 0.88
C LYS A 581 18.69 -19.11 0.30
N ASN A 582 19.93 -19.59 0.40
CA ASN A 582 21.14 -18.87 0.00
C ASN A 582 21.75 -19.36 -1.33
N GLY A 583 20.95 -20.00 -2.19
CA GLY A 583 21.39 -20.50 -3.49
C GLY A 583 21.99 -19.41 -4.40
N LEU A 584 21.62 -18.14 -4.21
CA LEU A 584 22.11 -17.00 -4.99
C LEU A 584 23.61 -16.72 -4.79
N VAL A 585 24.21 -17.10 -3.66
CA VAL A 585 25.63 -16.86 -3.36
C VAL A 585 26.51 -18.10 -3.52
N LYS A 586 25.96 -19.22 -4.00
CA LYS A 586 26.68 -20.49 -4.11
C LYS A 586 27.96 -20.39 -4.95
N SER A 587 27.95 -19.58 -6.00
CA SER A 587 29.09 -19.36 -6.89
C SER A 587 29.95 -18.14 -6.53
N LEU A 588 29.70 -17.49 -5.39
CA LEU A 588 30.37 -16.23 -5.06
C LEU A 588 31.88 -16.45 -4.89
N TYR A 589 32.30 -17.36 -4.00
CA TYR A 589 33.72 -17.61 -3.75
C TYR A 589 34.49 -18.05 -5.01
N SER A 590 33.90 -18.95 -5.80
CA SER A 590 34.52 -19.36 -7.07
C SER A 590 34.66 -18.21 -8.06
N SER A 591 33.64 -17.32 -8.15
CA SER A 591 33.71 -16.12 -9.00
C SER A 591 34.74 -15.09 -8.54
N LEU A 592 35.13 -15.12 -7.27
CA LEU A 592 36.17 -14.26 -6.68
C LEU A 592 37.57 -14.89 -6.73
N GLY A 593 37.73 -16.06 -7.33
CA GLY A 593 39.02 -16.74 -7.49
C GLY A 593 39.44 -17.60 -6.30
N PHE A 594 38.54 -17.92 -5.37
CA PHE A 594 38.85 -18.89 -4.31
C PHE A 594 38.89 -20.32 -4.88
N SER A 595 39.80 -21.13 -4.35
CA SER A 595 39.87 -22.56 -4.58
C SER A 595 39.21 -23.32 -3.43
N LYS A 596 38.43 -24.35 -3.75
CA LYS A 596 37.80 -25.22 -2.74
C LYS A 596 38.87 -26.19 -2.20
N THR A 597 39.20 -26.13 -0.92
CA THR A 597 40.33 -26.88 -0.32
C THR A 597 39.90 -28.08 0.53
N GLY A 598 38.60 -28.32 0.72
CA GLY A 598 38.09 -29.50 1.41
C GLY A 598 36.64 -29.33 1.93
N GLY A 599 35.93 -30.46 2.05
CA GLY A 599 34.55 -30.58 2.52
C GLY A 599 33.88 -31.83 1.92
N ASP A 600 34.25 -33.02 2.40
CA ASP A 600 33.64 -34.30 2.02
C ASP A 600 32.58 -34.80 3.03
N ASP A 601 32.26 -34.00 4.05
CA ASP A 601 31.09 -34.20 4.93
C ASP A 601 30.10 -33.02 4.79
N SER A 602 28.81 -33.36 4.70
CA SER A 602 27.78 -32.70 3.89
C SER A 602 27.20 -31.35 4.34
N GLU A 603 27.87 -30.55 5.18
CA GLU A 603 27.25 -29.32 5.73
C GLU A 603 28.01 -27.99 5.53
N THR A 604 29.32 -27.98 5.22
CA THR A 604 30.07 -26.72 5.06
C THR A 604 31.20 -26.85 4.04
N GLU A 605 31.26 -25.92 3.08
CA GLU A 605 32.35 -25.81 2.12
C GLU A 605 33.41 -24.80 2.60
N ILE A 606 34.68 -25.19 2.52
CA ILE A 606 35.82 -24.32 2.84
C ILE A 606 36.49 -23.86 1.54
N TRP A 607 36.64 -22.54 1.44
CA TRP A 607 37.22 -21.85 0.29
C TRP A 607 38.47 -21.09 0.73
N LEU A 608 39.54 -21.20 -0.05
CA LEU A 608 40.81 -20.52 0.22
C LEU A 608 41.22 -19.65 -0.97
N TYR A 609 41.55 -18.40 -0.70
CA TYR A 609 42.20 -17.49 -1.64
C TYR A 609 43.65 -17.30 -1.22
N ASP A 610 44.56 -17.58 -2.15
CA ASP A 610 45.99 -17.37 -1.97
C ASP A 610 46.44 -16.18 -2.82
N PRO A 611 46.81 -15.04 -2.19
CA PRO A 611 47.24 -13.84 -2.93
C PRO A 611 48.58 -14.03 -3.67
N GLN A 612 49.33 -15.09 -3.40
CA GLN A 612 50.61 -15.38 -4.07
C GLN A 612 50.48 -16.43 -5.19
N ALA A 613 49.28 -16.96 -5.44
CA ALA A 613 49.07 -17.90 -6.55
C ALA A 613 49.30 -17.21 -7.91
N ALA A 614 49.82 -17.96 -8.89
CA ALA A 614 50.15 -17.44 -10.22
C ALA A 614 48.95 -16.81 -10.97
N ASP A 615 47.73 -17.23 -10.62
CA ASP A 615 46.46 -16.75 -11.19
C ASP A 615 45.72 -15.73 -10.29
N ALA A 616 46.35 -15.24 -9.22
CA ALA A 616 45.73 -14.30 -8.28
C ALA A 616 45.66 -12.88 -8.88
N THR A 617 44.62 -12.60 -9.65
CA THR A 617 44.30 -11.23 -10.07
C THR A 617 43.34 -10.57 -9.08
N PRO A 618 43.53 -9.29 -8.73
CA PRO A 618 42.53 -8.53 -7.96
C PRO A 618 41.18 -8.55 -8.69
N PRO A 619 40.06 -8.68 -7.97
CA PRO A 619 38.75 -8.74 -8.59
C PRO A 619 38.44 -7.40 -9.30
N LYS A 620 38.13 -7.43 -10.60
CA LYS A 620 37.76 -6.23 -11.36
C LYS A 620 36.44 -5.67 -10.81
N HIS A 621 36.45 -4.40 -10.40
CA HIS A 621 35.26 -3.66 -9.99
C HIS A 621 35.31 -2.21 -10.47
N PHE A 622 34.14 -1.58 -10.57
CA PHE A 622 33.98 -0.18 -11.00
C PHE A 622 33.66 0.78 -9.84
N THR A 623 33.80 0.27 -8.62
CA THR A 623 33.38 0.93 -7.39
C THR A 623 34.53 1.70 -6.73
N THR A 624 34.26 2.91 -6.27
CA THR A 624 35.14 3.68 -5.37
C THR A 624 35.00 3.17 -3.94
N ILE A 625 36.10 2.80 -3.30
CA ILE A 625 36.12 2.32 -1.91
C ILE A 625 36.61 3.45 -1.00
N LYS A 626 35.83 3.79 0.03
CA LYS A 626 36.20 4.71 1.10
C LYS A 626 36.17 3.97 2.43
N GLU A 627 37.16 4.22 3.29
CA GLU A 627 37.18 3.76 4.67
C GLU A 627 37.18 4.99 5.59
N LEU A 628 36.32 4.99 6.61
CA LEU A 628 36.17 6.08 7.58
C LEU A 628 36.76 5.75 8.94
#